data_AF-A0A1S8LA29-F1
#
_entry.id   AF-A0A1S8LA29-F1
#
_cell.length_a   1.000
_cell.length_b   1.000
_cell.length_c   1.000
_cell.angle_alpha   90.00
_cell.angle_beta   90.00
_cell.angle_gamma   90.00
#
_symmetry.space_group_name_H-M   'P 1'
#
loop_
_entity.id
_entity.type
_entity.pdbx_description
1 polymer ?
#
loop_
_entity_poly.entity_id
_entity_poly.type
_entity_poly.pdbx_seq_one_letter_code
_entity_poly.pdbx_strand_id
1 'polypeptide(L)'
;MKYIKPYKGFSCAIILGITLAMDAAFLILSMFINMYIVLSIIEAFLVFFNIYQLYYIIKSLTLKYSYDEKNFYINWCFGIKNTIPFREIKAYSISHGEVKGVRLWGYGRNFFALGLFFVNDIGTVNMFATSTKSVIYIKVGSAIYGISPENCEEVKALFVKNKLISETFKFEKEKRVILNKDKHFVILISLIAAIILMVTIVPFVLYLSGLIPAKMPLTFDSNFKPISYGTGREFAFKQMMYGAYNMIIFFCIYYSAYFYSKYSKKIAYRIMYLSFLISVIFLLFQIKIYITYI
;
A
#
# COMPACT_ATOMS: atom_id res chain seq x y z
N MET A 1 9.75 -14.20 -30.48
CA MET A 1 8.96 -13.43 -29.49
C MET A 1 8.66 -12.06 -30.10
N LYS A 2 7.39 -11.67 -30.22
CA LYS A 2 7.00 -10.37 -30.79
C LYS A 2 6.65 -9.38 -29.68
N TYR A 3 6.96 -8.10 -29.88
CA TYR A 3 6.76 -7.04 -28.88
C TYR A 3 5.66 -6.08 -29.31
N ILE A 4 4.78 -5.74 -28.38
CA ILE A 4 3.72 -4.74 -28.56
C ILE A 4 4.04 -3.57 -27.63
N LYS A 5 4.09 -2.37 -28.20
CA LYS A 5 4.32 -1.15 -27.42
C LYS A 5 3.08 -0.83 -26.58
N PRO A 6 3.25 -0.45 -25.30
CA PRO A 6 2.16 0.13 -24.55
C PRO A 6 1.86 1.54 -25.05
N TYR A 7 0.61 1.98 -24.88
CA TYR A 7 0.26 3.37 -25.11
C TYR A 7 1.05 4.27 -24.14
N LYS A 8 1.88 5.19 -24.63
CA LYS A 8 2.59 6.13 -23.76
C LYS A 8 1.62 7.21 -23.27
N GLY A 9 1.14 7.07 -22.04
CA GLY A 9 0.32 8.09 -21.37
C GLY A 9 1.12 8.92 -20.36
N PHE A 10 0.48 9.95 -19.80
CA PHE A 10 1.05 10.86 -18.80
C PHE A 10 1.25 10.25 -17.41
N SER A 11 1.12 8.93 -17.26
CA SER A 11 1.19 8.23 -15.98
C SER A 11 2.46 8.53 -15.20
N CYS A 12 3.64 8.44 -15.83
CA CYS A 12 4.92 8.74 -15.18
C CYS A 12 5.00 10.19 -14.70
N ALA A 13 4.64 11.16 -15.55
CA ALA A 13 4.68 12.59 -15.22
C ALA A 13 3.75 12.95 -14.05
N ILE A 14 2.53 12.37 -14.02
CA ILE A 14 1.57 12.59 -12.93
C ILE A 14 2.10 12.01 -11.61
N ILE A 15 2.65 10.79 -11.65
CA ILE A 15 3.19 10.14 -10.44
C ILE A 15 4.39 10.91 -9.90
N LEU A 16 5.31 11.35 -10.78
CA LEU A 16 6.43 12.21 -10.41
C LEU A 16 5.98 13.55 -9.84
N GLY A 17 4.99 14.22 -10.46
CA GLY A 17 4.45 15.48 -9.97
C GLY A 17 3.85 15.36 -8.57
N ILE A 18 3.09 14.29 -8.31
CA ILE A 18 2.54 14.01 -6.96
C ILE A 18 3.68 13.77 -5.95
N THR A 19 4.73 13.05 -6.36
CA THR A 19 5.88 12.76 -5.49
C THR A 19 6.57 14.05 -5.07
N LEU A 20 6.95 14.89 -6.04
CA LEU A 20 7.62 16.17 -5.77
C LEU A 20 6.74 17.12 -4.94
N ALA A 21 5.44 17.19 -5.22
CA ALA A 21 4.52 18.03 -4.47
C ALA A 21 4.39 17.57 -3.01
N MET A 22 4.29 16.26 -2.77
CA MET A 22 4.23 15.70 -1.42
C MET A 22 5.54 15.91 -0.67
N ASP A 23 6.69 15.58 -1.27
CA ASP A 23 8.00 15.78 -0.64
C ASP A 23 8.23 17.26 -0.28
N ALA A 24 7.88 18.19 -1.18
CA ALA A 24 7.96 19.62 -0.89
C ALA A 24 7.03 20.05 0.26
N ALA A 25 5.78 19.57 0.28
CA ALA A 25 4.84 19.84 1.37
C ALA A 25 5.36 19.30 2.70
N PHE A 26 5.97 18.12 2.72
CA PHE A 26 6.56 17.55 3.93
C PHE A 26 7.80 18.29 4.40
N LEU A 27 8.68 18.70 3.48
CA LEU A 27 9.84 19.53 3.83
C LEU A 27 9.38 20.83 4.51
N ILE A 28 8.38 21.51 3.95
CA ILE A 28 7.79 22.71 4.55
C ILE A 28 7.20 22.38 5.93
N LEU A 29 6.40 21.33 6.04
CA LEU A 29 5.78 20.92 7.32
C LEU A 29 6.85 20.62 8.39
N SER A 30 7.94 19.95 8.01
CA SER A 30 9.03 19.56 8.91
C SER A 30 9.72 20.77 9.55
N MET A 31 9.79 21.91 8.85
CA MET A 31 10.38 23.15 9.38
C MET A 31 9.59 23.72 10.57
N PHE A 32 8.30 23.40 10.69
CA PHE A 32 7.44 23.87 11.78
C PHE A 32 7.31 22.86 12.93
N ILE A 33 7.86 21.64 12.79
CA ILE A 33 7.73 20.57 13.79
C ILE A 33 9.05 20.39 14.53
N ASN A 34 9.06 20.74 15.81
CA ASN A 34 10.21 20.51 16.70
C ASN A 34 9.98 19.36 17.70
N MET A 35 9.22 18.33 17.31
CA MET A 35 8.97 17.16 18.15
C MET A 35 9.54 15.90 17.51
N TYR A 36 10.48 15.24 18.20
CA TYR A 36 11.20 14.06 17.69
C TYR A 36 10.28 12.96 17.17
N ILE A 37 9.29 12.55 17.97
CA ILE A 37 8.42 11.43 17.65
C ILE A 37 7.57 11.70 16.41
N VAL A 38 7.08 12.94 16.27
CA VAL A 38 6.26 13.35 15.12
C VAL A 38 7.12 13.36 13.86
N LEU A 39 8.32 13.93 13.95
CA LEU A 39 9.26 13.98 12.83
C LEU A 39 9.66 12.56 12.38
N SER A 40 9.97 11.67 13.33
CA SER A 40 10.35 10.28 13.06
C SER A 40 9.24 9.51 12.32
N ILE A 41 7.98 9.72 12.69
CA ILE A 41 6.83 9.10 12.00
C ILE A 41 6.69 9.65 10.57
N ILE A 42 6.86 10.97 10.40
CA ILE A 42 6.78 11.64 9.08
C ILE A 42 7.92 11.16 8.17
N GLU A 43 9.15 11.11 8.66
CA GLU A 43 10.31 10.64 7.91
C GLU A 43 10.15 9.17 7.50
N ALA A 44 9.73 8.31 8.42
CA ALA A 44 9.45 6.92 8.10
C ALA A 44 8.37 6.82 6.99
N PHE A 45 7.27 7.56 7.15
CA PHE A 45 6.21 7.62 6.13
C PHE A 45 6.75 8.06 4.77
N LEU A 46 7.57 9.12 4.72
CA LEU A 46 8.20 9.64 3.51
C LEU A 46 9.07 8.59 2.80
N VAL A 47 9.87 7.84 3.56
CA VAL A 47 10.70 6.77 3.01
C VAL A 47 9.82 5.70 2.34
N PHE A 48 8.81 5.20 3.03
CA PHE A 48 7.90 4.20 2.47
C PHE A 48 7.10 4.75 1.27
N PHE A 49 6.65 5.99 1.36
CA PHE A 49 5.96 6.69 0.28
C PHE A 49 6.85 6.80 -0.96
N ASN A 50 8.10 7.22 -0.82
CA ASN A 50 9.04 7.36 -1.94
C ASN A 50 9.41 6.01 -2.56
N ILE A 51 9.62 4.97 -1.76
CA ILE A 51 9.82 3.60 -2.27
C ILE A 51 8.59 3.16 -3.08
N TYR A 52 7.39 3.42 -2.57
CA TYR A 52 6.14 3.10 -3.24
C TYR A 52 5.98 3.88 -4.55
N GLN A 53 6.31 5.16 -4.58
CA GLN A 53 6.27 6.01 -5.78
C GLN A 53 7.25 5.52 -6.84
N LEU A 54 8.50 5.27 -6.44
CA LEU A 54 9.56 4.76 -7.31
C LEU A 54 9.15 3.44 -7.97
N TYR A 55 8.53 2.53 -7.21
CA TYR A 55 7.98 1.30 -7.75
C TYR A 55 7.01 1.53 -8.93
N TYR A 56 6.09 2.49 -8.81
CA TYR A 56 5.13 2.78 -9.88
C TYR A 56 5.72 3.59 -11.04
N ILE A 57 6.71 4.46 -10.78
CA ILE A 57 7.46 5.17 -11.81
C ILE A 57 8.21 4.16 -12.68
N ILE A 58 8.98 3.26 -12.06
CA ILE A 58 9.70 2.19 -12.78
C ILE A 58 8.71 1.32 -13.54
N LYS A 59 7.60 0.92 -12.90
CA LYS A 59 6.56 0.11 -13.55
C LYS A 59 5.96 0.82 -14.78
N SER A 60 5.68 2.12 -14.69
CA SER A 60 5.17 2.92 -15.81
C SER A 60 6.17 3.02 -16.96
N LEU A 61 7.45 3.27 -16.66
CA LEU A 61 8.52 3.47 -17.66
C LEU A 61 8.92 2.17 -18.38
N THR A 62 8.90 1.05 -17.67
CA THR A 62 9.44 -0.23 -18.16
C THR A 62 8.38 -1.20 -18.66
N LEU A 63 7.10 -0.83 -18.60
CA LEU A 63 6.01 -1.68 -19.05
C LEU A 63 6.17 -2.01 -20.54
N LYS A 64 6.12 -3.29 -20.87
CA LYS A 64 6.14 -3.79 -22.26
C LYS A 64 5.25 -5.01 -22.35
N TYR A 65 4.56 -5.16 -23.48
CA TYR A 65 3.82 -6.38 -23.78
C TYR A 65 4.57 -7.19 -24.83
N SER A 66 4.50 -8.50 -24.72
CA SER A 66 5.07 -9.40 -25.72
C SER A 66 4.28 -10.69 -25.80
N TYR A 67 4.37 -11.39 -26.92
CA TYR A 67 3.71 -12.67 -27.10
C TYR A 67 4.58 -13.65 -27.88
N ASP A 68 4.36 -14.93 -27.65
CA ASP A 68 4.83 -16.03 -28.47
C ASP A 68 3.64 -16.85 -29.00
N GLU A 69 3.87 -18.09 -29.45
CA GLU A 69 2.79 -18.95 -29.97
C GLU A 69 1.85 -19.50 -28.88
N LYS A 70 2.29 -19.54 -27.62
CA LYS A 70 1.59 -20.22 -26.52
C LYS A 70 1.18 -19.28 -25.39
N ASN A 71 1.87 -18.16 -25.23
CA ASN A 71 1.81 -17.28 -24.08
C ASN A 71 1.78 -15.80 -24.48
N PHE A 72 1.05 -15.04 -23.69
CA PHE A 72 1.11 -13.59 -23.62
C PHE A 72 1.90 -13.16 -22.38
N TYR A 73 2.74 -12.14 -22.51
CA TYR A 73 3.61 -11.67 -21.44
C TYR A 73 3.39 -10.20 -21.16
N ILE A 74 3.20 -9.87 -19.89
CA ILE A 74 3.24 -8.50 -19.38
C ILE A 74 4.57 -8.34 -18.64
N ASN A 75 5.51 -7.64 -19.27
CA ASN A 75 6.85 -7.42 -18.74
C ASN A 75 6.92 -6.05 -18.09
N TRP A 76 7.50 -5.97 -16.89
CA TRP A 76 7.77 -4.72 -16.20
C TRP A 76 8.98 -4.89 -15.28
N CYS A 77 9.59 -3.79 -14.84
CA CYS A 77 10.74 -3.74 -13.92
C CYS A 77 11.87 -4.71 -14.28
N PHE A 78 12.59 -4.43 -15.38
CA PHE A 78 13.86 -5.06 -15.75
C PHE A 78 13.94 -6.61 -15.63
N GLY A 79 12.84 -7.33 -15.88
CA GLY A 79 12.86 -8.79 -15.91
C GLY A 79 11.66 -9.48 -15.26
N ILE A 80 10.81 -8.76 -14.53
CA ILE A 80 9.58 -9.33 -13.99
C ILE A 80 8.56 -9.54 -15.12
N LYS A 81 8.14 -10.78 -15.31
CA LYS A 81 7.20 -11.18 -16.37
C LYS A 81 6.00 -11.87 -15.77
N ASN A 82 4.80 -11.37 -16.06
CA ASN A 82 3.58 -12.14 -15.86
C ASN A 82 3.30 -12.92 -17.14
N THR A 83 3.55 -14.22 -17.10
CA THR A 83 3.24 -15.16 -18.19
C THR A 83 1.78 -15.57 -18.09
N ILE A 84 1.02 -15.33 -19.17
CA ILE A 84 -0.39 -15.69 -19.30
C ILE A 84 -0.49 -16.68 -20.47
N PRO A 85 -0.64 -17.99 -20.21
CA PRO A 85 -0.85 -18.96 -21.27
C PRO A 85 -2.18 -18.72 -21.98
N PHE A 86 -2.18 -18.74 -23.32
CA PHE A 86 -3.42 -18.53 -24.09
C PHE A 86 -4.49 -19.56 -23.74
N ARG A 87 -4.08 -20.78 -23.38
CA ARG A 87 -4.98 -21.87 -22.96
C ARG A 87 -5.76 -21.58 -21.67
N GLU A 88 -5.24 -20.71 -20.81
CA GLU A 88 -5.87 -20.36 -19.52
C GLU A 88 -6.77 -19.12 -19.62
N ILE A 89 -6.69 -18.40 -20.75
CA ILE A 89 -7.54 -17.23 -21.00
C ILE A 89 -8.95 -17.74 -21.30
N LYS A 90 -9.89 -17.40 -20.42
CA LYS A 90 -11.30 -17.79 -20.56
C LYS A 90 -12.04 -16.89 -21.53
N ALA A 91 -11.81 -15.57 -21.40
CA ALA A 91 -12.44 -14.56 -22.24
C ALA A 91 -11.66 -13.25 -22.16
N TYR A 92 -11.92 -12.37 -23.13
CA TYR A 92 -11.42 -11.00 -23.14
C TYR A 92 -12.56 -10.01 -23.40
N SER A 93 -12.42 -8.78 -22.91
CA SER A 93 -13.31 -7.67 -23.23
C SER A 93 -12.52 -6.40 -23.52
N ILE A 94 -13.08 -5.53 -24.36
CA ILE A 94 -12.46 -4.25 -24.70
C ILE A 94 -13.36 -3.15 -24.18
N SER A 95 -12.78 -2.19 -23.48
CA SER A 95 -13.46 -1.01 -22.99
C SER A 95 -12.75 0.23 -23.50
N HIS A 96 -13.54 1.22 -23.89
CA HIS A 96 -13.05 2.52 -24.33
C HIS A 96 -13.51 3.59 -23.33
N GLY A 97 -12.60 4.50 -23.01
CA GLY A 97 -12.84 5.58 -22.06
C GLY A 97 -12.50 5.26 -20.61
N GLU A 98 -13.02 6.05 -19.69
CA GLU A 98 -12.62 5.99 -18.29
C GLU A 98 -12.95 4.65 -17.62
N VAL A 99 -12.04 4.18 -16.76
CA VAL A 99 -12.24 2.96 -15.99
C VAL A 99 -13.25 3.23 -14.89
N LYS A 100 -14.50 2.79 -15.10
CA LYS A 100 -15.59 2.91 -14.13
C LYS A 100 -15.37 1.92 -12.97
N GLY A 101 -14.66 2.38 -11.94
CA GLY A 101 -14.32 1.55 -10.79
C GLY A 101 -13.69 2.30 -9.63
N VAL A 102 -13.39 1.56 -8.57
CA VAL A 102 -12.70 2.04 -7.37
C VAL A 102 -11.27 1.55 -7.37
N ARG A 103 -10.32 2.46 -7.18
CA ARG A 103 -8.92 2.09 -6.98
C ARG A 103 -8.76 1.46 -5.61
N LEU A 104 -8.31 0.21 -5.59
CA LEU A 104 -8.01 -0.48 -4.33
C LEU A 104 -6.54 -0.32 -3.95
N TRP A 105 -5.64 -0.35 -4.93
CA TRP A 105 -4.20 -0.20 -4.73
C TRP A 105 -3.54 0.38 -5.99
N GLY A 106 -2.50 1.19 -5.85
CA GLY A 106 -1.74 1.77 -6.95
C GLY A 106 -2.12 3.20 -7.33
N TYR A 107 -1.90 3.56 -8.59
CA TYR A 107 -2.13 4.89 -9.14
C TYR A 107 -3.07 4.85 -10.33
N GLY A 108 -3.80 5.95 -10.54
CA GLY A 108 -4.68 6.12 -11.68
C GLY A 108 -6.18 6.10 -11.34
N ARG A 109 -7.00 6.64 -12.24
CA ARG A 109 -8.47 6.66 -12.18
C ARG A 109 -9.04 7.02 -13.56
N ASN A 110 -8.61 8.15 -14.13
CA ASN A 110 -9.22 8.70 -15.35
C ASN A 110 -8.33 8.56 -16.60
N PHE A 111 -7.03 8.85 -16.48
CA PHE A 111 -6.11 8.88 -17.64
C PHE A 111 -5.27 7.62 -17.80
N PHE A 112 -5.02 6.91 -16.70
CA PHE A 112 -4.25 5.67 -16.63
C PHE A 112 -4.71 4.87 -15.40
N ALA A 113 -4.34 3.60 -15.33
CA ALA A 113 -4.61 2.72 -14.20
C ALA A 113 -3.48 1.70 -14.05
N LEU A 114 -2.71 1.83 -12.98
CA LEU A 114 -1.59 0.95 -12.63
C LEU A 114 -1.77 0.45 -11.20
N GLY A 115 -2.03 -0.85 -11.02
CA GLY A 115 -2.26 -1.43 -9.69
C GLY A 115 -3.48 -2.33 -9.66
N LEU A 116 -4.19 -2.36 -8.53
CA LEU A 116 -5.37 -3.19 -8.33
C LEU A 116 -6.62 -2.30 -8.27
N PHE A 117 -7.58 -2.60 -9.12
CA PHE A 117 -8.82 -1.83 -9.26
C PHE A 117 -10.02 -2.76 -9.15
N PHE A 118 -11.09 -2.29 -8.52
CA PHE A 118 -12.39 -2.93 -8.60
C PHE A 118 -13.18 -2.23 -9.71
N VAL A 119 -13.30 -2.87 -10.87
CA VAL A 119 -14.05 -2.34 -12.02
C VAL A 119 -15.47 -2.86 -11.94
N ASN A 120 -16.45 -1.96 -12.10
CA ASN A 120 -17.87 -2.33 -12.07
C ASN A 120 -18.14 -3.43 -13.12
N ASP A 121 -18.99 -4.38 -12.77
CA ASP A 121 -19.39 -5.53 -13.60
C ASP A 121 -18.29 -6.55 -13.94
N ILE A 122 -17.01 -6.22 -13.78
CA ILE A 122 -15.87 -7.11 -14.07
C ILE A 122 -15.31 -7.72 -12.77
N GLY A 123 -15.16 -6.91 -11.71
CA GLY A 123 -14.56 -7.32 -10.45
C GLY A 123 -13.16 -6.77 -10.23
N THR A 124 -12.34 -7.51 -9.49
CA THR A 124 -10.97 -7.12 -9.13
C THR A 124 -10.00 -7.38 -10.28
N VAL A 125 -9.43 -6.31 -10.83
CA VAL A 125 -8.54 -6.29 -11.99
C VAL A 125 -7.14 -5.79 -11.61
N ASN A 126 -6.13 -6.56 -12.00
CA ASN A 126 -4.73 -6.12 -12.02
C ASN A 126 -4.50 -5.26 -13.26
N MET A 127 -4.51 -3.95 -13.08
CA MET A 127 -4.34 -2.97 -14.13
C MET A 127 -2.86 -2.70 -14.41
N PHE A 128 -2.52 -2.82 -15.69
CA PHE A 128 -1.26 -2.45 -16.31
C PHE A 128 -1.57 -1.48 -17.45
N ALA A 129 -2.44 -0.51 -17.24
CA ALA A 129 -2.87 0.43 -18.27
C ALA A 129 -2.17 1.78 -18.06
N THR A 130 -1.25 2.13 -18.95
CA THR A 130 -0.61 3.45 -19.01
C THR A 130 -1.50 4.51 -19.66
N SER A 131 -2.59 4.10 -20.34
CA SER A 131 -3.68 4.94 -20.79
C SER A 131 -5.03 4.23 -20.68
N THR A 132 -6.10 4.98 -20.42
CA THR A 132 -7.49 4.49 -20.37
C THR A 132 -8.22 4.58 -21.72
N LYS A 133 -7.63 5.19 -22.76
CA LYS A 133 -8.29 5.37 -24.06
C LYS A 133 -8.89 4.06 -24.61
N SER A 134 -8.08 3.01 -24.58
CA SER A 134 -8.50 1.65 -24.92
C SER A 134 -7.84 0.67 -23.96
N VAL A 135 -8.66 -0.04 -23.18
CA VAL A 135 -8.22 -1.04 -22.23
C VAL A 135 -8.79 -2.40 -22.64
N ILE A 136 -7.91 -3.39 -22.72
CA ILE A 136 -8.27 -4.78 -22.95
C ILE A 136 -8.20 -5.50 -21.61
N TYR A 137 -9.31 -6.08 -21.20
CA TYR A 137 -9.41 -6.93 -20.02
C TYR A 137 -9.27 -8.40 -20.43
N ILE A 138 -8.41 -9.13 -19.73
CA ILE A 138 -8.10 -10.53 -19.99
C ILE A 138 -8.43 -11.32 -18.73
N LYS A 139 -9.38 -12.25 -18.82
CA LYS A 139 -9.77 -13.11 -17.69
C LYS A 139 -9.02 -14.44 -17.76
N VAL A 140 -8.25 -14.73 -16.71
CA VAL A 140 -7.40 -15.92 -16.57
C VAL A 140 -7.75 -16.62 -15.27
N GLY A 141 -8.44 -17.76 -15.34
CA GLY A 141 -8.89 -18.45 -14.12
C GLY A 141 -9.80 -17.56 -13.24
N SER A 142 -9.30 -17.16 -12.06
CA SER A 142 -9.92 -16.21 -11.12
C SER A 142 -9.31 -14.80 -11.16
N ALA A 143 -8.22 -14.59 -11.90
CA ALA A 143 -7.55 -13.30 -12.03
C ALA A 143 -7.98 -12.57 -13.31
N ILE A 144 -7.99 -11.25 -13.26
CA ILE A 144 -8.29 -10.40 -14.41
C ILE A 144 -7.15 -9.40 -14.58
N TYR A 145 -6.67 -9.23 -15.81
CA TYR A 145 -5.61 -8.29 -16.17
C TYR A 145 -6.15 -7.23 -17.11
N GLY A 146 -5.85 -5.96 -16.84
CA GLY A 146 -6.17 -4.85 -17.76
C GLY A 146 -4.90 -4.34 -18.42
N ILE A 147 -4.87 -4.28 -19.75
CA ILE A 147 -3.72 -3.77 -20.53
C ILE A 147 -4.15 -2.66 -21.48
N SER A 148 -3.23 -1.75 -21.80
CA SER A 148 -3.45 -0.67 -22.77
C SER A 148 -2.38 -0.67 -23.87
N PRO A 149 -2.50 -1.55 -24.89
CA PRO A 149 -1.58 -1.58 -26.02
C PRO A 149 -1.81 -0.38 -26.95
N GLU A 150 -0.74 0.06 -27.63
CA GLU A 150 -0.83 1.15 -28.63
C GLU A 150 -1.71 0.75 -29.82
N ASN A 151 -1.57 -0.50 -30.29
CA ASN A 151 -2.41 -1.08 -31.34
C ASN A 151 -3.36 -2.13 -30.74
N CYS A 152 -4.59 -1.72 -30.41
CA CYS A 152 -5.60 -2.63 -29.85
C CYS A 152 -6.08 -3.69 -30.86
N GLU A 153 -6.09 -3.35 -32.16
CA GLU A 153 -6.52 -4.28 -33.21
C GLU A 153 -5.52 -5.41 -33.41
N GLU A 154 -4.21 -5.17 -33.26
CA GLU A 154 -3.20 -6.24 -33.30
C GLU A 154 -3.44 -7.29 -32.20
N VAL A 155 -3.76 -6.83 -30.98
CA VAL A 155 -4.03 -7.73 -29.84
C VAL A 155 -5.35 -8.47 -30.03
N LYS A 156 -6.37 -7.80 -30.56
CA LYS A 156 -7.65 -8.42 -30.88
C LYS A 156 -7.49 -9.51 -31.95
N ALA A 157 -6.75 -9.24 -33.03
CA ALA A 157 -6.46 -10.21 -34.08
C ALA A 157 -5.69 -11.43 -33.53
N LEU A 158 -4.75 -11.20 -32.60
CA LEU A 158 -4.03 -12.26 -31.91
C LEU A 158 -4.97 -13.14 -31.07
N PHE A 159 -5.93 -12.56 -30.37
CA PHE A 159 -6.90 -13.31 -29.55
C PHE A 159 -7.89 -14.09 -30.40
N VAL A 160 -8.36 -13.51 -31.51
CA VAL A 160 -9.21 -14.20 -32.49
C VAL A 160 -8.47 -15.38 -33.12
N LYS A 161 -7.19 -15.21 -33.50
CA LYS A 161 -6.35 -16.30 -34.04
C LYS A 161 -6.24 -17.48 -33.07
N ASN A 162 -6.22 -17.21 -31.77
CA ASN A 162 -6.15 -18.23 -30.72
C ASN A 162 -7.52 -18.75 -30.25
N LYS A 163 -8.61 -18.44 -30.99
CA LYS A 163 -9.99 -18.89 -30.71
C LYS A 163 -10.50 -18.47 -29.33
N LEU A 164 -10.11 -17.29 -28.83
CA LEU A 164 -10.59 -16.76 -27.56
C LEU A 164 -11.97 -16.12 -27.71
N ILE A 165 -12.83 -16.30 -26.69
CA ILE A 165 -14.19 -15.78 -26.68
C ILE A 165 -14.19 -14.31 -26.22
N SER A 166 -14.86 -13.45 -26.99
CA SER A 166 -15.15 -12.07 -26.62
C SER A 166 -16.48 -12.03 -25.85
N GLU A 167 -16.43 -11.83 -24.54
CA GLU A 167 -17.61 -11.80 -23.68
C GLU A 167 -17.56 -10.62 -22.71
N THR A 168 -18.71 -10.00 -22.47
CA THR A 168 -18.89 -9.02 -21.38
C THR A 168 -18.99 -9.76 -20.05
N PHE A 169 -17.95 -9.61 -19.24
CA PHE A 169 -17.90 -10.24 -17.92
C PHE A 169 -19.07 -9.78 -17.05
N LYS A 170 -19.74 -10.73 -16.39
CA LYS A 170 -20.57 -10.45 -15.21
C LYS A 170 -19.82 -10.93 -13.98
N PHE A 171 -19.55 -10.01 -13.06
CA PHE A 171 -18.92 -10.31 -11.78
C PHE A 171 -19.89 -11.07 -10.89
N GLU A 172 -19.58 -12.34 -10.63
CA GLU A 172 -20.19 -13.08 -9.53
C GLU A 172 -19.53 -12.60 -8.23
N LYS A 173 -20.33 -12.06 -7.29
CA LYS A 173 -19.84 -11.64 -5.97
C LYS A 173 -19.17 -12.84 -5.29
N GLU A 174 -17.84 -12.78 -5.13
CA GLU A 174 -17.15 -13.73 -4.27
C GLU A 174 -17.72 -13.68 -2.85
N LYS A 175 -17.78 -14.84 -2.19
CA LYS A 175 -18.21 -14.97 -0.80
C LYS A 175 -17.40 -14.00 0.08
N ARG A 176 -18.08 -13.28 0.98
CA ARG A 176 -17.44 -12.36 1.93
C ARG A 176 -16.26 -13.05 2.62
N VAL A 177 -15.07 -12.48 2.47
CA VAL A 177 -13.88 -12.95 3.17
C VAL A 177 -14.03 -12.61 4.66
N ILE A 178 -14.14 -13.62 5.50
CA ILE A 178 -14.16 -13.46 6.96
C ILE A 178 -12.72 -13.38 7.45
N LEU A 179 -12.22 -12.16 7.69
CA LEU A 179 -10.84 -11.92 8.14
C LEU A 179 -10.54 -12.60 9.49
N ASN A 180 -11.49 -12.59 10.42
CA ASN A 180 -11.31 -13.09 11.79
C ASN A 180 -11.10 -14.60 11.87
N LYS A 181 -11.37 -15.36 10.79
CA LYS A 181 -11.11 -16.80 10.73
C LYS A 181 -9.72 -17.13 10.18
N ASP A 182 -8.98 -16.13 9.68
CA ASP A 182 -7.63 -16.35 9.19
C ASP A 182 -6.61 -16.27 10.33
N LYS A 183 -5.93 -17.39 10.58
CA LYS A 183 -4.85 -17.50 11.58
C LYS A 183 -3.77 -16.45 11.37
N HIS A 184 -3.34 -16.17 10.14
CA HIS A 184 -2.28 -15.19 9.90
C HIS A 184 -2.71 -13.77 10.25
N PHE A 185 -3.98 -13.42 10.00
CA PHE A 185 -4.54 -12.10 10.31
C PHE A 185 -4.65 -11.92 11.83
N VAL A 186 -5.09 -12.96 12.53
CA VAL A 186 -5.16 -12.97 13.99
C VAL A 186 -3.77 -12.85 14.61
N ILE A 187 -2.77 -13.61 14.12
CA ILE A 187 -1.39 -13.51 14.60
C ILE A 187 -0.83 -12.08 14.45
N LEU A 188 -1.06 -11.45 13.29
CA LEU A 188 -0.62 -10.06 13.06
C LEU A 188 -1.28 -9.10 14.06
N ILE A 189 -2.59 -9.23 14.30
CA ILE A 189 -3.30 -8.41 15.29
C ILE A 189 -2.77 -8.65 16.70
N SER A 190 -2.58 -9.91 17.10
CA SER A 190 -2.06 -10.25 18.42
C SER A 190 -0.67 -9.67 18.65
N LEU A 191 0.19 -9.67 17.63
CA LEU A 191 1.53 -9.11 17.70
C LEU A 191 1.48 -7.58 17.83
N ILE A 192 0.64 -6.89 17.05
CA ILE A 192 0.43 -5.44 17.19
C ILE A 192 -0.09 -5.10 18.59
N ALA A 193 -1.09 -5.84 19.07
CA ALA A 193 -1.66 -5.66 20.41
C ALA A 193 -0.61 -5.87 21.51
N ALA A 194 0.24 -6.89 21.40
CA ALA A 194 1.33 -7.13 22.34
C ALA A 194 2.30 -5.94 22.41
N ILE A 195 2.68 -5.36 21.26
CA ILE A 195 3.53 -4.18 21.22
C ILE A 195 2.84 -2.98 21.87
N ILE A 196 1.57 -2.72 21.53
CA ILE A 196 0.81 -1.60 22.14
C ILE A 196 0.71 -1.76 23.66
N LEU A 197 0.47 -3.00 24.13
CA LEU A 197 0.44 -3.31 25.56
C LEU A 197 1.81 -3.11 26.20
N MET A 198 2.91 -3.53 25.58
CA MET A 198 4.26 -3.24 26.08
C MET A 198 4.49 -1.74 26.20
N VAL A 199 4.14 -0.98 25.15
CA VAL A 199 4.30 0.48 25.15
C VAL A 199 3.52 1.14 26.29
N THR A 200 2.33 0.61 26.58
CA THR A 200 1.43 1.16 27.61
C THR A 200 1.82 0.71 29.03
N ILE A 201 2.17 -0.56 29.24
CA ILE A 201 2.32 -1.14 30.59
C ILE A 201 3.74 -0.96 31.13
N VAL A 202 4.77 -1.05 30.29
CA VAL A 202 6.18 -0.97 30.74
C VAL A 202 6.50 0.33 31.49
N PRO A 203 6.08 1.54 31.04
CA PRO A 203 6.34 2.77 31.79
C PRO A 203 5.71 2.74 33.18
N PHE A 204 4.53 2.14 33.30
CA PHE A 204 3.80 2.03 34.55
C PHE A 204 4.50 1.07 35.52
N VAL A 205 4.94 -0.10 35.04
CA VAL A 205 5.70 -1.07 35.85
C VAL A 205 7.03 -0.49 36.33
N LEU A 206 7.77 0.21 35.46
CA LEU A 206 9.02 0.87 35.83
C LEU A 206 8.81 1.94 36.90
N TYR A 207 7.72 2.71 36.81
CA TYR A 207 7.35 3.71 37.80
C TYR A 207 7.07 3.08 39.17
N LEU A 208 6.23 2.04 39.22
CA LEU A 208 5.90 1.33 40.45
C LEU A 208 7.11 0.64 41.09
N SER A 209 8.04 0.17 40.26
CA SER A 209 9.27 -0.49 40.73
C SER A 209 10.32 0.50 41.25
N GLY A 210 10.06 1.82 41.19
CA GLY A 210 11.00 2.85 41.62
C GLY A 210 12.25 2.98 40.73
N LEU A 211 12.23 2.37 39.53
CA LEU A 211 13.36 2.39 38.60
C LEU A 211 13.43 3.68 37.77
N ILE A 212 12.35 4.46 37.74
CA ILE A 212 12.31 5.75 37.04
C ILE A 212 12.92 6.83 37.94
N PRO A 213 13.94 7.59 37.47
CA PRO A 213 14.50 8.71 38.20
C PRO A 213 13.45 9.76 38.61
N ALA A 214 13.72 10.47 39.71
CA ALA A 214 12.83 11.50 40.22
C ALA A 214 12.55 12.62 39.19
N LYS A 215 13.53 12.92 38.33
CA LYS A 215 13.46 13.93 37.26
C LYS A 215 13.70 13.28 35.91
N MET A 216 12.72 13.36 35.02
CA MET A 216 12.77 12.74 33.69
C MET A 216 12.38 13.72 32.59
N PRO A 217 12.93 13.57 31.38
CA PRO A 217 12.54 14.40 30.24
C PRO A 217 11.13 14.04 29.73
N LEU A 218 10.27 15.04 29.55
CA LEU A 218 8.90 14.86 29.08
C LEU A 218 8.76 15.05 27.57
N THR A 219 9.53 15.96 26.97
CA THR A 219 9.51 16.24 25.52
C THR A 219 10.92 16.27 24.96
N PHE A 220 11.03 15.93 23.68
CA PHE A 220 12.28 15.93 22.94
C PHE A 220 12.16 16.79 21.68
N ASP A 221 13.20 17.58 21.42
CA ASP A 221 13.36 18.33 20.18
C ASP A 221 13.67 17.42 18.99
N SER A 222 13.76 17.96 17.78
CA SER A 222 14.11 17.19 16.58
C SER A 222 15.45 16.44 16.68
N ASN A 223 16.38 16.89 17.52
CA ASN A 223 17.69 16.27 17.75
C ASN A 223 17.69 15.29 18.94
N PHE A 224 16.51 14.93 19.46
CA PHE A 224 16.35 14.09 20.64
C PHE A 224 16.97 14.70 21.91
N LYS A 225 17.06 16.03 22.00
CA LYS A 225 17.45 16.74 23.22
C LYS A 225 16.20 17.06 24.04
N PRO A 226 16.27 16.94 25.37
CA PRO A 226 15.13 17.18 26.23
C PRO A 226 14.78 18.67 26.27
N ILE A 227 13.53 19.02 25.99
CA ILE A 227 13.02 20.41 26.03
C ILE A 227 12.48 20.73 27.43
N SER A 228 11.70 19.81 28.01
CA SER A 228 11.15 19.97 29.35
C SER A 228 11.38 18.73 30.21
N TYR A 229 11.52 18.97 31.50
CA TYR A 229 11.65 17.93 32.52
C TYR A 229 10.42 17.96 33.43
N GLY A 230 10.09 16.80 33.96
CA GLY A 230 9.04 16.63 34.95
C GLY A 230 9.38 15.51 35.91
N THR A 231 8.39 15.11 36.69
CA THR A 231 8.50 14.00 37.63
C THR A 231 8.48 12.65 36.91
N GLY A 232 9.03 11.61 37.55
CA GLY A 232 8.90 10.23 37.05
C GLY A 232 7.45 9.79 36.83
N ARG A 233 6.51 10.33 37.62
CA ARG A 233 5.06 10.11 37.44
C ARG A 233 4.55 10.71 36.14
N GLU A 234 4.81 12.00 35.90
CA GLU A 234 4.40 12.70 34.68
C GLU A 234 4.99 12.04 33.43
N PHE A 235 6.25 11.61 33.52
CA PHE A 235 6.90 10.85 32.46
C PHE A 235 6.18 9.54 32.17
N ALA A 236 5.91 8.72 33.19
CA ALA A 236 5.21 7.44 33.03
C ALA A 236 3.83 7.63 32.38
N PHE A 237 3.03 8.57 32.88
CA PHE A 237 1.72 8.89 32.29
C PHE A 237 1.83 9.34 30.83
N LYS A 238 2.82 10.16 30.51
CA LYS A 238 3.03 10.61 29.13
C LYS A 238 3.43 9.48 28.19
N GLN A 239 4.28 8.56 28.64
CA GLN A 239 4.62 7.37 27.87
C GLN A 239 3.41 6.45 27.67
N MET A 240 2.56 6.29 28.69
CA MET A 240 1.30 5.56 28.56
C MET A 240 0.37 6.19 27.52
N MET A 241 0.32 7.53 27.43
CA MET A 241 -0.47 8.23 26.42
C MET A 241 -0.01 7.91 24.99
N TYR A 242 1.29 7.69 24.76
CA TYR A 242 1.77 7.22 23.47
C TYR A 242 1.23 5.82 23.11
N GLY A 243 1.09 4.94 24.10
CA GLY A 243 0.39 3.67 23.95
C GLY A 243 -1.08 3.84 23.57
N ALA A 244 -1.79 4.77 24.20
CA ALA A 244 -3.18 5.10 23.86
C ALA A 244 -3.32 5.65 22.44
N TYR A 245 -2.43 6.54 22.00
CA TYR A 245 -2.44 7.03 20.60
C TYR A 245 -2.21 5.90 19.59
N ASN A 246 -1.29 4.99 19.88
CA ASN A 246 -1.02 3.82 19.06
C ASN A 246 -2.26 2.91 18.96
N MET A 247 -2.99 2.72 20.07
CA MET A 247 -4.26 1.99 20.10
C MET A 247 -5.34 2.65 19.22
N ILE A 248 -5.49 3.97 19.27
CA ILE A 248 -6.45 4.71 18.41
C ILE A 248 -6.10 4.52 16.93
N ILE A 249 -4.82 4.70 16.57
CA ILE A 249 -4.34 4.52 15.20
C ILE A 249 -4.60 3.09 14.71
N PHE A 250 -4.32 2.09 15.56
CA PHE A 250 -4.60 0.68 15.26
C PHE A 250 -6.08 0.46 14.95
N PHE A 251 -7.01 0.99 15.75
CA PHE A 251 -8.44 0.83 15.46
C PHE A 251 -8.84 1.47 14.13
N CYS A 252 -8.37 2.68 13.83
CA CYS A 252 -8.63 3.33 12.55
C CYS A 252 -8.15 2.49 11.36
N ILE A 253 -6.93 1.94 11.46
CA ILE A 253 -6.35 1.08 10.43
C ILE A 253 -7.10 -0.25 10.33
N TYR A 254 -7.48 -0.85 11.46
CA TYR A 254 -8.24 -2.09 11.50
C TYR A 254 -9.61 -1.96 10.80
N TYR A 255 -10.36 -0.89 11.09
CA TYR A 255 -11.62 -0.63 10.39
C TYR A 255 -11.41 -0.40 8.90
N SER A 256 -10.35 0.31 8.52
CA SER A 256 -9.97 0.48 7.11
C SER A 256 -9.71 -0.89 6.45
N ALA A 257 -8.90 -1.75 7.07
CA ALA A 257 -8.62 -3.09 6.58
C ALA A 257 -9.89 -3.94 6.47
N TYR A 258 -10.83 -3.81 7.41
CA TYR A 258 -12.14 -4.47 7.36
C TYR A 258 -13.00 -4.00 6.18
N PHE A 259 -12.99 -2.70 5.84
CA PHE A 259 -13.68 -2.21 4.64
C PHE A 259 -13.05 -2.75 3.36
N TYR A 260 -11.71 -2.76 3.26
CA TYR A 260 -10.99 -3.24 2.08
C TYR A 260 -11.04 -4.77 1.91
N SER A 261 -11.28 -5.53 2.99
CA SER A 261 -11.39 -6.99 2.92
C SER A 261 -12.59 -7.47 2.08
N LYS A 262 -13.61 -6.62 1.93
CA LYS A 262 -14.75 -6.86 1.02
C LYS A 262 -14.31 -7.03 -0.43
N TYR A 263 -13.19 -6.44 -0.82
CA TYR A 263 -12.66 -6.47 -2.19
C TYR A 263 -11.46 -7.39 -2.32
N SER A 264 -10.53 -7.37 -1.36
CA SER A 264 -9.38 -8.27 -1.37
C SER A 264 -8.77 -8.45 0.01
N LYS A 265 -8.62 -9.72 0.39
CA LYS A 265 -7.90 -10.15 1.58
C LYS A 265 -6.46 -9.64 1.63
N LYS A 266 -5.75 -9.69 0.50
CA LYS A 266 -4.33 -9.28 0.40
C LYS A 266 -4.14 -7.79 0.71
N ILE A 267 -5.12 -6.95 0.37
CA ILE A 267 -5.06 -5.51 0.66
C ILE A 267 -5.27 -5.27 2.15
N ALA A 268 -6.25 -5.95 2.77
CA ALA A 268 -6.46 -5.84 4.21
C ALA A 268 -5.18 -6.13 5.00
N TYR A 269 -4.42 -7.17 4.62
CA TYR A 269 -3.10 -7.45 5.20
C TYR A 269 -2.10 -6.31 5.04
N ARG A 270 -1.97 -5.76 3.83
CA ARG A 270 -1.06 -4.64 3.55
C ARG A 270 -1.36 -3.43 4.42
N ILE A 271 -2.64 -3.13 4.64
CA ILE A 271 -3.06 -2.02 5.51
C ILE A 271 -2.71 -2.35 6.97
N MET A 272 -2.90 -3.58 7.44
CA MET A 272 -2.52 -3.96 8.81
C MET A 272 -1.00 -3.90 9.05
N TYR A 273 -0.17 -4.21 8.05
CA TYR A 273 1.28 -4.03 8.17
C TYR A 273 1.69 -2.57 8.40
N LEU A 274 0.91 -1.60 7.91
CA LEU A 274 1.13 -0.18 8.23
C LEU A 274 0.92 0.09 9.72
N SER A 275 -0.12 -0.49 10.33
CA SER A 275 -0.31 -0.37 11.78
C SER A 275 0.82 -1.01 12.55
N PHE A 276 1.29 -2.18 12.11
CA PHE A 276 2.42 -2.86 12.74
C PHE A 276 3.69 -2.00 12.72
N LEU A 277 4.02 -1.41 11.57
CA LEU A 277 5.15 -0.51 11.43
C LEU A 277 5.05 0.68 12.40
N ILE A 278 3.89 1.33 12.47
CA ILE A 278 3.66 2.46 13.40
C ILE A 278 3.89 1.99 14.84
N SER A 279 3.33 0.86 15.23
CA SER A 279 3.51 0.35 16.59
C SER A 279 4.98 0.06 16.94
N VAL A 280 5.76 -0.45 15.98
CA VAL A 280 7.21 -0.65 16.14
C VAL A 280 7.95 0.68 16.29
N ILE A 281 7.61 1.73 15.54
CA ILE A 281 8.24 3.05 15.67
C ILE A 281 8.04 3.61 17.09
N PHE A 282 6.82 3.51 17.63
CA PHE A 282 6.53 3.90 19.02
C PHE A 282 7.35 3.12 20.04
N LEU A 283 7.48 1.80 19.85
CA LEU A 283 8.30 0.95 20.71
C LEU A 283 9.79 1.33 20.66
N LEU A 284 10.33 1.55 19.44
CA LEU A 284 11.72 1.96 19.26
C LEU A 284 12.01 3.32 19.91
N PHE A 285 11.08 4.27 19.79
CA PHE A 285 11.19 5.57 20.47
C PHE A 285 11.27 5.40 21.99
N GLN A 286 10.41 4.56 22.57
CA GLN A 286 10.41 4.30 24.00
C GLN A 286 11.68 3.57 24.47
N ILE A 287 12.14 2.56 23.74
CA ILE A 287 13.41 1.86 24.02
C ILE A 287 14.57 2.85 24.00
N LYS A 288 14.61 3.77 23.02
CA LYS A 288 15.65 4.80 22.93
C LYS A 288 15.66 5.71 24.16
N ILE A 289 14.48 6.11 24.65
CA ILE A 289 14.38 6.90 25.89
C ILE A 289 14.93 6.11 27.07
N TYR A 290 14.56 4.82 27.19
CA TYR A 290 15.04 4.00 28.30
C TYR A 290 16.55 3.86 28.29
N ILE A 291 17.16 3.45 27.18
CA ILE A 291 18.62 3.31 27.07
C ILE A 291 19.37 4.61 27.40
N THR A 292 18.77 5.78 27.14
CA THR A 292 19.44 7.08 27.32
C THR A 292 19.27 7.64 28.74
N TYR A 293 18.16 7.32 29.43
CA TYR A 293 17.75 8.02 30.66
C TYR A 293 17.40 7.10 31.84
N ILE A 294 17.36 5.78 31.66
CA ILE A 294 17.08 4.77 32.69
C ILE A 294 18.19 3.72 32.65
#